data_AF-A0A101IFJ7-F1
#
_entry.id   AF-A0A101IFJ7-F1
#
_cell.length_a   1.000
_cell.length_b   1.000
_cell.length_c   1.000
_cell.angle_alpha   90.00
_cell.angle_beta   90.00
_cell.angle_gamma   90.00
#
_symmetry.space_group_name_H-M   'P 1'
#
loop_
_entity.id
_entity.type
_entity.pdbx_description
1 polymer ?
#
loop_
_entity_poly.entity_id
_entity_poly.type
_entity_poly.pdbx_seq_one_letter_code
_entity_poly.pdbx_strand_id
1 'polypeptide(L)' 'VFGAARGVLRAGYSVGDSSVIAALELNSPLIQIGGLISQDYTRLDVPSVAHIRTGRIVVEPAEEARFESKEGRS' A
#
# COMPACT_ATOMS: atom_id res chain seq x y z
N VAL A 1 0.89 7.49 7.60
CA VAL A 1 0.05 7.83 8.77
C VAL A 1 0.78 7.37 10.02
N PHE A 2 1.32 8.29 10.82
CA PHE A 2 1.96 7.92 12.09
C PHE A 2 0.88 7.65 13.16
N GLY A 3 0.17 6.53 13.01
CA GLY A 3 -0.94 6.11 13.88
C GLY A 3 -1.82 5.05 13.20
N ALA A 4 -3.00 4.83 13.78
CA ALA A 4 -3.97 3.88 13.26
C ALA A 4 -4.78 4.45 12.09
N ALA A 5 -4.61 3.87 10.91
CA ALA A 5 -5.34 4.26 9.71
C ALA A 5 -6.63 3.43 9.57
N ARG A 6 -7.78 4.04 9.89
CA ARG A 6 -9.12 3.38 9.88
C ARG A 6 -10.10 3.95 8.86
N GLY A 7 -9.76 5.08 8.24
CA GLY A 7 -10.56 5.70 7.18
C GLY A 7 -10.16 5.20 5.80
N VAL A 8 -10.87 5.66 4.77
CA VAL A 8 -10.52 5.39 3.37
C VAL A 8 -9.19 6.07 3.01
N LEU A 9 -8.26 5.32 2.42
CA LEU A 9 -6.94 5.82 2.05
C LEU A 9 -6.80 5.83 0.53
N ARG A 10 -6.38 6.97 -0.03
CA ARG A 10 -6.14 7.12 -1.47
C ARG A 10 -4.81 7.84 -1.71
N ALA A 11 -3.94 7.22 -2.49
CA ALA A 11 -2.63 7.75 -2.84
C ALA A 11 -2.33 7.60 -4.34
N GLY A 12 -1.30 8.29 -4.81
CA GLY A 12 -0.81 8.15 -6.18
C GLY A 12 -1.66 8.78 -7.26
N TYR A 13 -2.46 9.81 -6.94
CA TYR A 13 -3.23 10.55 -7.95
C TYR A 13 -2.39 11.12 -9.10
N SER A 14 -1.17 11.57 -8.81
CA SER A 14 -0.24 12.13 -9.83
C SER A 14 0.97 11.25 -10.10
N VAL A 15 1.47 10.52 -9.09
CA VAL A 15 2.68 9.68 -9.19
C VAL A 15 2.35 8.29 -9.75
N GLY A 16 1.10 7.83 -9.60
CA GLY A 16 0.65 6.53 -10.06
C GLY A 16 1.19 5.38 -9.22
N ASP A 17 1.47 4.26 -9.88
CA ASP A 17 1.56 2.94 -9.24
C ASP A 17 2.80 2.73 -8.36
N SER A 18 3.79 3.61 -8.43
CA SER A 18 4.95 3.59 -7.52
C SER A 18 4.69 4.23 -6.16
N SER A 19 3.45 4.69 -5.90
CA SER A 19 3.07 5.29 -4.62
C SER A 19 2.85 4.24 -3.55
N VAL A 20 3.06 4.62 -2.29
CA VAL A 20 2.87 3.74 -1.13
C VAL A 20 2.01 4.42 -0.07
N ILE A 21 1.34 3.63 0.75
CA ILE A 21 0.66 4.09 1.96
C ILE A 21 1.24 3.33 3.13
N ALA A 22 1.90 4.02 4.05
CA ALA A 22 2.44 3.42 5.27
C ALA A 22 1.62 3.87 6.49
N ALA A 23 1.39 2.97 7.44
CA ALA A 23 0.76 3.28 8.72
C ALA A 23 1.38 2.49 9.89
N LEU A 24 1.21 2.97 11.13
CA LEU A 24 1.61 2.20 12.32
C LEU A 24 0.63 1.05 12.60
N GLU A 25 -0.64 1.24 12.27
CA GLU A 25 -1.64 0.17 12.16
C GLU A 25 -2.46 0.46 10.90
N LEU A 26 -2.60 -0.52 10.01
CA LEU A 26 -3.26 -0.37 8.71
C LEU A 26 -4.55 -1.19 8.69
N ASN A 27 -5.61 -0.56 9.20
CA ASN A 27 -6.95 -1.12 9.42
C ASN A 27 -8.01 -0.43 8.55
N SER A 28 -7.61 0.07 7.38
CA SER A 28 -8.54 0.76 6.48
C SER A 28 -9.62 -0.21 5.95
N PRO A 29 -10.84 0.29 5.64
CA PRO A 29 -11.83 -0.47 4.88
C PRO A 29 -11.56 -0.45 3.37
N LEU A 30 -10.79 0.52 2.86
CA LEU A 30 -10.49 0.66 1.43
C LEU A 30 -9.14 1.36 1.22
N ILE A 31 -8.32 0.78 0.35
CA ILE A 31 -7.08 1.39 -0.13
C ILE A 31 -7.17 1.60 -1.63
N GLN A 32 -6.79 2.80 -2.07
CA GLN A 32 -6.52 3.08 -3.47
C GLN A 32 -5.06 3.54 -3.63
N ILE A 33 -4.36 2.97 -4.61
CA ILE A 33 -3.03 3.40 -5.05
C ILE A 33 -3.09 3.52 -6.57
N GLY A 34 -2.87 4.72 -7.10
CA GLY A 34 -3.02 4.99 -8.52
C GLY A 34 -4.44 4.64 -8.99
N GLY A 35 -4.55 3.77 -10.00
CA GLY A 35 -5.83 3.27 -10.51
C GLY A 35 -6.39 2.05 -9.78
N LEU A 36 -5.63 1.41 -8.89
CA LEU A 36 -6.03 0.17 -8.23
C LEU A 36 -6.76 0.44 -6.92
N ILE A 37 -7.84 -0.30 -6.68
CA ILE A 37 -8.63 -0.27 -5.45
C ILE A 37 -8.63 -1.67 -4.84
N SER A 38 -8.43 -1.75 -3.53
CA SER A 38 -8.59 -3.00 -2.78
C SER A 38 -9.34 -2.79 -1.48
N GLN A 39 -10.20 -3.77 -1.17
CA GLN A 39 -10.87 -3.96 0.12
C GLN A 39 -10.48 -5.32 0.74
N ASP A 40 -9.82 -6.17 -0.05
CA ASP A 40 -9.44 -7.54 0.30
C ASP A 40 -7.92 -7.61 0.45
N TYR A 41 -7.47 -7.42 1.68
CA TYR A 41 -6.08 -7.51 2.10
C TYR A 41 -6.02 -7.76 3.61
N THR A 42 -4.88 -8.26 4.08
CA THR A 42 -4.63 -8.46 5.50
C THR A 42 -4.51 -7.11 6.20
N ARG A 43 -5.41 -6.85 7.16
CA ARG A 43 -5.29 -5.70 8.06
C ARG A 43 -4.28 -6.02 9.16
N LEU A 44 -3.43 -5.06 9.47
CA LEU A 44 -2.29 -5.28 10.35
C LEU A 44 -2.24 -4.22 11.46
N ASP A 45 -2.13 -4.68 12.70
CA ASP A 45 -1.92 -3.84 13.90
C ASP A 45 -0.42 -3.57 14.16
N VAL A 46 0.39 -3.63 13.12
CA VAL A 46 1.83 -3.38 13.14
C VAL A 46 2.21 -2.42 12.01
N PRO A 47 3.38 -1.74 12.13
CA PRO A 47 3.88 -0.89 11.07
C PRO A 47 3.89 -1.63 9.74
N SER A 48 3.14 -1.13 8.78
CA SER A 48 2.87 -1.83 7.52
C SER A 48 2.76 -0.86 6.37
N VAL A 49 3.01 -1.39 5.17
CA VAL A 49 3.01 -0.64 3.92
C VAL A 49 2.07 -1.32 2.93
N ALA A 50 1.14 -0.54 2.41
CA ALA A 50 0.38 -0.88 1.22
C ALA A 50 1.11 -0.36 -0.02
N HIS A 51 1.35 -1.23 -0.99
CA HIS A 51 1.99 -0.89 -2.28
C HIS A 51 1.52 -1.84 -3.38
N ILE A 52 1.85 -1.53 -4.64
CA ILE A 52 1.48 -2.36 -5.78
C ILE A 52 2.60 -3.37 -6.05
N ARG A 53 2.21 -4.65 -6.07
CA ARG A 53 3.08 -5.77 -6.47
C ARG A 53 2.28 -6.73 -7.34
N THR A 54 2.87 -7.12 -8.46
CA THR A 54 2.29 -8.00 -9.47
C THR A 54 0.87 -7.57 -9.87
N GLY A 55 0.67 -6.26 -10.10
CA GLY A 55 -0.61 -5.69 -10.55
C GLY A 55 -1.73 -5.63 -9.52
N ARG A 56 -1.45 -5.82 -8.22
CA ARG A 56 -2.43 -5.72 -7.13
C ARG A 56 -1.88 -4.96 -5.93
N ILE A 57 -2.76 -4.40 -5.11
CA ILE A 57 -2.37 -3.83 -3.82
C ILE A 57 -2.08 -4.98 -2.86
N VAL A 58 -0.89 -4.98 -2.27
CA VAL A 58 -0.49 -5.86 -1.18
C VAL A 58 -0.23 -5.04 0.06
N VAL A 59 -0.52 -5.60 1.23
CA VAL A 59 -0.20 -5.02 2.53
C VAL A 59 0.70 -5.99 3.27
N GLU A 60 1.87 -5.53 3.69
CA GLU A 60 2.85 -6.34 4.41
C GLU A 60 3.52 -5.51 5.53
N PRO A 61 4.08 -6.16 6.57
CA PRO A 61 4.87 -5.48 7.58
C PRO A 61 5.98 -4.65 6.93
N ALA A 62 6.24 -3.46 7.48
CA ALA A 62 7.16 -2.50 6.87
C ALA A 62 8.59 -3.05 6.73
N GLU A 63 9.01 -3.92 7.67
CA GLU A 63 10.32 -4.57 7.65
C GLU A 63 10.45 -5.69 6.61
N GLU A 64 9.33 -6.25 6.15
CA GLU A 64 9.29 -7.35 5.17
C GLU A 64 8.95 -6.85 3.75
N ALA A 65 8.74 -5.54 3.59
CA ALA A 65 8.24 -4.96 2.36
C ALA A 65 9.16 -5.20 1.16
N ARG A 66 8.62 -5.76 0.07
CA ARG A 66 9.35 -6.02 -1.19
C ARG A 66 8.69 -5.29 -2.34
N PHE A 67 9.25 -4.15 -2.71
CA PHE A 67 8.80 -3.34 -3.83
C PHE A 67 9.30 -3.90 -5.17
N GLU A 68 8.51 -3.72 -6.23
CA GLU A 68 8.98 -4.00 -7.59
C GLU A 68 10.01 -2.93 -8.02
N SER A 69 11.21 -3.36 -8.42
CA SER A 69 12.18 -2.47 -9.06
C SER A 69 11.88 -2.36 -10.55
N LYS A 70 11.96 -1.15 -11.11
CA LYS A 70 11.84 -0.92 -12.56
C LYS A 70 13.10 -1.30 -13.34
N GLU A 71 14.07 -1.99 -12.72
CA GLU A 71 15.28 -2.48 -13.39
C GLU A 71 14.98 -3.75 -14.17
N GLY A 72 14.34 -3.59 -15.33
CA GLY A 72 13.95 -4.72 -16.18
C GLY A 72 13.53 -4.35 -17.61
N ARG A 73 13.98 -3.20 -18.11
CA ARG A 73 13.95 -2.88 -19.55
C ARG A 73 15.22 -2.10 -19.91
N SER A 74 16.27 -2.83 -20.25
CA SER A 74 17.38 -2.39 -21.12
C SER A 74 17.17 -2.97 -22.50
#